data_AF-A0A2T2RWH5-F1
#
_entry.id   AF-A0A2T2RWH5-F1
#
_cell.length_a   1.000
_cell.length_b   1.000
_cell.length_c   1.000
_cell.angle_alpha   90.00
_cell.angle_beta   90.00
_cell.angle_gamma   90.00
#
_symmetry.space_group_name_H-M   'P 1'
#
loop_
_entity.id
_entity.type
_entity.pdbx_description
1 polymer ?
#
loop_
_entity_poly.entity_id
_entity_poly.type
_entity_poly.pdbx_seq_one_letter_code
_entity_poly.pdbx_strand_id
1 'polypeptide(L)'
;MNRKLLGLGMSVGVGLMVGRVPASSALPPPEEVPEEVLRTEIILKARSPINGELLTATEYAQLKAQIAERSTPTELDSRVQQAIFLLRLRKLFKTITPF
;
A
#
# COMPACT_ATOMS: atom_id res chain seq x y z
N MET A 1 4.10 -6.56 65.42
CA MET A 1 4.04 -6.48 63.95
C MET A 1 4.83 -5.25 63.51
N ASN A 2 6.00 -5.43 62.90
CA ASN A 2 7.02 -4.37 62.79
C ASN A 2 6.75 -3.42 61.60
N ARG A 3 6.28 -2.19 61.89
CA ARG A 3 5.95 -1.12 60.93
C ARG A 3 7.10 -0.73 59.98
N LYS A 4 8.35 -1.02 60.36
CA LYS A 4 9.56 -0.76 59.54
C LYS A 4 9.67 -1.66 58.31
N LEU A 5 9.12 -2.87 58.35
CA LEU A 5 9.12 -3.80 57.22
C LEU A 5 8.14 -3.35 56.11
N LEU A 6 7.03 -2.71 56.51
CA LEU A 6 6.00 -2.24 55.58
C LEU A 6 6.47 -1.03 54.75
N GLY A 7 7.21 -0.11 55.37
CA GLY A 7 7.74 1.08 54.68
C GLY A 7 8.83 0.75 53.66
N LEU A 8 9.66 -0.26 53.93
CA LEU A 8 10.75 -0.68 53.04
C LEU A 8 10.23 -1.38 51.76
N GLY A 9 9.14 -2.15 51.88
CA GLY A 9 8.50 -2.77 50.71
C GLY A 9 7.86 -1.75 49.76
N MET A 10 7.37 -0.63 50.30
CA MET A 10 6.65 0.39 49.53
C MET A 10 7.59 1.32 48.73
N SER A 11 8.83 1.55 49.20
CA SER A 11 9.83 2.34 48.45
C SER A 11 10.52 1.54 47.34
N VAL A 12 10.64 0.21 47.47
CA VAL A 12 11.26 -0.65 46.44
C VAL A 12 10.32 -0.82 45.24
N GLY A 13 9.00 -0.86 45.45
CA GLY A 13 8.02 -1.00 44.37
C GLY A 13 7.94 0.20 43.42
N VAL A 14 8.12 1.42 43.94
CA VAL A 14 7.98 2.66 43.14
C VAL A 14 9.22 2.94 42.28
N GLY A 15 10.43 2.64 42.77
CA GLY A 15 11.67 2.83 42.00
C GLY A 15 11.79 1.90 40.77
N LEU A 16 11.16 0.72 40.81
CA LEU A 16 11.19 -0.27 39.73
C LEU A 16 10.27 0.07 38.54
N MET A 17 9.32 0.99 38.70
CA MET A 17 8.38 1.37 37.63
C MET A 17 8.82 2.59 36.81
N VAL A 18 9.80 3.37 37.27
CA VAL A 18 10.28 4.56 36.55
C VAL A 18 11.39 4.24 35.54
N GLY A 19 12.03 3.07 35.64
CA GLY A 19 13.24 2.74 34.87
C GLY A 19 13.02 2.14 33.47
N ARG A 20 11.80 2.09 32.94
CA ARG A 20 11.51 1.47 31.63
C ARG A 20 10.75 2.38 30.69
N VAL A 21 11.34 3.54 30.39
CA VAL A 21 11.00 4.26 29.16
C VAL A 21 11.88 3.67 28.06
N PRO A 22 11.36 2.85 27.13
CA PRO A 22 12.15 2.47 25.97
C PRO A 22 12.51 3.75 25.22
N ALA A 23 13.80 3.97 24.98
CA ALA A 23 14.24 4.99 24.04
C ALA A 23 13.56 4.67 22.70
N SER A 24 12.58 5.48 22.32
CA SER A 24 11.91 5.34 21.05
C SER A 24 12.95 5.59 19.95
N SER A 25 13.37 4.53 19.29
CA SER A 25 14.15 4.59 18.05
C SER A 25 13.25 5.14 16.95
N ALA A 26 13.06 6.46 16.94
CA ALA A 26 12.30 7.17 15.91
C ALA A 26 13.16 7.44 14.65
N LEU A 27 14.40 6.99 14.63
CA LEU A 27 15.25 7.03 13.46
C LEU A 27 15.03 5.77 12.62
N PRO A 28 14.86 5.90 11.30
CA PRO A 28 14.78 4.75 10.41
C PRO A 28 16.05 3.89 10.55
N PRO A 29 15.96 2.57 10.34
CA PRO A 29 17.11 1.68 10.39
C PRO A 29 18.22 2.17 9.45
N PRO A 30 19.50 2.05 9.83
CA PRO A 30 20.63 2.58 9.05
C PRO A 30 20.81 1.90 7.68
N GLU A 31 20.17 0.76 7.45
CA GLU A 31 20.12 0.10 6.14
C GLU A 31 19.12 0.75 5.17
N GLU A 32 18.22 1.61 5.66
CA GLU A 32 17.19 2.26 4.85
C GLU A 32 17.79 3.46 4.10
N VAL A 33 17.56 3.50 2.78
CA VAL A 33 18.05 4.60 1.94
C VAL A 33 17.30 5.89 2.32
N PRO A 34 17.99 7.00 2.63
CA PRO A 34 17.33 8.26 2.96
C PRO A 34 16.40 8.74 1.85
N GLU A 35 15.26 9.32 2.22
CA GLU A 35 14.29 9.83 1.24
C GLU A 35 14.90 10.90 0.33
N GLU A 36 15.82 11.71 0.82
CA GLU A 36 16.51 12.74 0.05
C GLU A 36 17.29 12.14 -1.11
N VAL A 37 17.83 10.93 -0.94
CA VAL A 37 18.52 10.18 -2.00
C VAL A 37 17.49 9.64 -2.99
N LEU A 38 16.43 8.99 -2.52
CA LEU A 38 15.35 8.43 -3.36
C LEU A 38 14.66 9.50 -4.23
N ARG A 39 14.49 10.72 -3.72
CA ARG A 39 13.91 11.84 -4.47
C ARG A 39 14.81 12.32 -5.62
N THR A 40 16.11 12.04 -5.54
CA THR A 40 17.08 12.36 -6.61
C THR A 40 17.33 11.22 -7.59
N GLU A 41 16.85 10.01 -7.28
CA GLU A 41 16.99 8.87 -8.19
C GLU A 41 16.14 9.07 -9.45
N ILE A 42 16.81 9.03 -10.60
CA ILE A 42 16.14 9.08 -11.90
C ILE A 42 15.51 7.72 -12.15
N ILE A 43 14.19 7.63 -12.06
CA ILE A 43 13.43 6.40 -12.31
C ILE A 43 13.47 6.08 -13.81
N LEU A 44 14.45 5.26 -14.22
CA LEU A 44 14.62 4.82 -15.61
C LEU A 44 13.74 3.61 -15.99
N LYS A 45 13.16 2.95 -15.00
CA LYS A 45 12.35 1.74 -15.17
C LYS A 45 10.87 2.09 -15.01
N ALA A 46 10.07 1.83 -16.03
CA ALA A 46 8.62 2.00 -15.98
C ALA A 46 7.95 0.65 -15.65
N ARG A 47 6.68 0.67 -15.23
CA ARG A 47 5.88 -0.57 -15.17
C ARG A 47 5.00 -0.68 -16.39
N SER A 48 4.85 -1.90 -16.90
CA SER A 48 3.92 -2.19 -17.98
C SER A 48 2.48 -1.91 -17.55
N PRO A 49 1.69 -1.17 -18.36
CA PRO A 49 0.27 -0.95 -18.10
C PRO A 49 -0.58 -2.23 -18.24
N ILE A 50 -0.02 -3.32 -18.77
CA ILE A 50 -0.76 -4.56 -19.06
C ILE A 50 -0.55 -5.59 -17.95
N ASN A 51 0.69 -5.82 -17.53
CA ASN A 51 1.06 -6.89 -16.58
C ASN A 51 1.80 -6.39 -15.32
N GLY A 52 2.09 -5.09 -15.22
CA GLY A 52 2.75 -4.51 -14.04
C GLY A 52 4.23 -4.88 -13.88
N GLU A 53 4.82 -5.56 -14.87
CA GLU A 53 6.24 -5.92 -14.88
C GLU A 53 7.14 -4.70 -15.08
N LEU A 54 8.37 -4.79 -14.60
CA LEU A 54 9.39 -3.75 -14.79
C LEU A 54 9.88 -3.77 -16.24
N LEU A 55 9.66 -2.67 -16.95
CA LEU A 55 10.12 -2.43 -18.31
C LEU A 55 11.24 -1.39 -18.32
N THR A 56 12.16 -1.56 -19.27
CA THR A 56 13.14 -0.52 -19.60
C THR A 56 12.48 0.66 -20.32
N ALA A 57 13.12 1.83 -20.30
CA ALA A 57 12.58 3.03 -20.96
C ALA A 57 12.30 2.84 -22.46
N THR A 58 13.14 2.05 -23.15
CA THR A 58 12.98 1.74 -24.58
C THR A 58 11.79 0.83 -24.85
N GLU A 59 11.65 -0.24 -24.07
CA GLU A 59 10.50 -1.16 -24.19
C GLU A 59 9.19 -0.46 -23.86
N TYR A 60 9.19 0.42 -22.85
CA TYR A 60 8.03 1.23 -22.51
C TYR A 60 7.64 2.19 -23.63
N ALA A 61 8.62 2.86 -24.27
CA ALA A 61 8.36 3.75 -25.39
C ALA A 61 7.77 3.00 -26.60
N GLN A 62 8.30 1.81 -26.90
CA GLN A 62 7.78 0.94 -27.96
C GLN A 62 6.37 0.45 -27.65
N LEU A 63 6.10 0.01 -26.41
CA LEU A 63 4.78 -0.44 -25.98
C LEU A 63 3.75 0.71 -26.08
N LYS A 64 4.15 1.92 -25.68
CA LYS A 64 3.29 3.10 -25.79
C LYS A 64 3.00 3.46 -27.25
N ALA A 65 3.98 3.35 -28.14
CA ALA A 65 3.78 3.55 -29.57
C ALA A 65 2.80 2.53 -30.16
N GLN A 66 2.93 1.25 -29.81
CA GLN A 66 2.00 0.20 -30.23
C GLN A 66 0.57 0.44 -29.74
N ILE A 67 0.41 0.92 -28.50
CA ILE A 67 -0.91 1.26 -27.95
C ILE A 67 -1.51 2.47 -28.68
N ALA A 68 -0.69 3.48 -29.01
CA ALA A 68 -1.12 4.69 -29.69
C ALA A 68 -1.46 4.47 -31.17
N GLU A 69 -0.76 3.56 -31.86
CA GLU A 69 -1.02 3.21 -33.26
C GLU A 69 -2.31 2.38 -33.42
N ARG A 70 -2.80 1.76 -32.35
CA ARG A 70 -4.06 1.01 -32.35
C ARG A 70 -5.23 1.99 -32.52
N SER A 71 -5.73 2.11 -33.75
CA SER A 71 -6.86 2.97 -34.13
C SER A 71 -8.23 2.49 -33.63
N THR A 72 -8.30 1.26 -33.12
CA THR A 72 -9.54 0.62 -32.67
C THR A 72 -9.55 0.45 -31.15
N PRO A 73 -10.69 0.77 -30.49
CA PRO A 73 -10.85 0.49 -29.08
C PRO A 73 -10.66 -1.02 -28.86
N THR A 74 -9.89 -1.37 -27.83
CA THR A 74 -9.65 -2.79 -27.50
C THR A 74 -10.99 -3.46 -27.23
N GLU A 75 -11.32 -4.49 -28.01
CA GLU A 75 -12.49 -5.32 -27.73
C GLU A 75 -12.34 -5.91 -26.33
N LEU A 76 -13.29 -5.60 -25.45
CA LEU A 76 -13.34 -6.17 -24.11
C LEU A 76 -13.51 -7.67 -24.23
N ASP A 77 -12.89 -8.43 -23.33
CA ASP A 77 -13.11 -9.87 -23.23
C ASP A 77 -14.62 -10.19 -23.16
N SER A 78 -15.05 -11.21 -23.89
CA SER A 78 -16.47 -11.54 -24.05
C SER A 78 -17.16 -11.81 -22.71
N ARG A 79 -16.43 -12.36 -21.72
CA ARG A 79 -16.96 -12.59 -20.36
C ARG A 79 -17.20 -11.27 -19.64
N VAL A 80 -16.32 -10.29 -19.82
CA VAL A 80 -16.49 -8.95 -19.24
C VAL A 80 -17.68 -8.24 -19.88
N GLN A 81 -17.85 -8.33 -21.20
CA GLN A 81 -19.03 -7.79 -21.88
C GLN A 81 -20.32 -8.41 -21.34
N GLN A 82 -20.35 -9.73 -21.19
CA GLN A 82 -21.50 -10.44 -20.64
C GLN A 82 -21.77 -10.07 -19.18
N ALA A 83 -20.73 -9.96 -18.35
CA ALA A 83 -20.86 -9.50 -16.97
C ALA A 83 -21.45 -8.09 -16.90
N ILE A 84 -20.95 -7.15 -17.72
CA ILE A 84 -21.48 -5.78 -17.80
C ILE A 84 -22.97 -5.82 -18.20
N PHE A 85 -23.34 -6.63 -19.18
CA PHE A 85 -24.74 -6.80 -19.60
C PHE A 85 -25.63 -7.29 -18.45
N LEU A 86 -25.22 -8.34 -17.75
CA LEU A 86 -25.96 -8.89 -16.61
C LEU A 86 -26.09 -7.87 -15.46
N LEU A 87 -25.04 -7.09 -15.20
CA LEU A 87 -25.08 -6.02 -14.19
C LEU A 87 -26.05 -4.91 -14.57
N ARG A 88 -26.09 -4.51 -15.84
CA ARG A 88 -27.07 -3.53 -16.35
C ARG A 88 -28.49 -4.05 -16.22
N LEU A 89 -28.71 -5.33 -16.54
CA LEU A 89 -30.01 -5.97 -16.42
C LEU A 89 -30.45 -6.09 -14.95
N ARG A 90 -29.55 -6.48 -14.05
CA ARG A 90 -29.81 -6.47 -12.59
C ARG A 90 -30.17 -5.07 -12.09
N LYS A 91 -29.46 -4.03 -12.57
CA LYS A 91 -29.77 -2.64 -12.23
C LYS A 91 -31.17 -2.25 -12.71
N LEU A 92 -31.54 -2.63 -13.94
CA LEU A 92 -32.87 -2.39 -14.47
C LEU A 92 -33.97 -3.02 -13.59
N PHE A 93 -33.82 -4.30 -13.24
CA PHE A 93 -34.76 -4.96 -12.34
C PHE A 93 -34.85 -4.25 -10.99
N LYS A 94 -33.72 -3.91 -10.36
CA LYS A 94 -33.72 -3.15 -9.11
C LYS A 94 -34.40 -1.78 -9.22
N THR A 95 -34.33 -1.13 -10.37
CA THR A 95 -35.00 0.16 -10.59
C THR A 95 -36.51 0.00 -10.75
N ILE A 96 -36.97 -1.06 -11.44
CA ILE A 96 -38.40 -1.28 -11.72
C ILE A 96 -39.12 -1.92 -10.52
N THR A 97 -38.44 -2.79 -9.79
CA THR A 97 -38.97 -3.48 -8.60
C THR A 97 -38.20 -3.02 -7.36
N PRO A 98 -38.57 -1.89 -6.73
CA PRO A 98 -37.86 -1.33 -5.58
C PRO A 98 -38.21 -2.02 -4.26
N PHE A 99 -38.57 -3.30 -4.30
CA PHE A 99 -39.01 -4.11 -3.16
C PHE A 99 -38.08 -5.30 -2.92
#